data_AF-A0A0C1F9A5-F1
#
_entry.id   AF-A0A0C1F9A5-F1
#
_cell.length_a   1.000
_cell.length_b   1.000
_cell.length_c   1.000
_cell.angle_alpha   90.00
_cell.angle_beta   90.00
_cell.angle_gamma   90.00
#
_symmetry.space_group_name_H-M   'P 1'
#
loop_
_entity.id
_entity.type
_entity.pdbx_description
1 polymer ?
#
loop_
_entity_poly.entity_id
_entity_poly.type
_entity_poly.pdbx_seq_one_letter_code
_entity_poly.pdbx_strand_id
1 'polypeptide(L)'
;MIDKNFYLENLSAFDILIQDDDHKQAKEVIFRVYSMLQRDKIWLREVATEEEIFEEDAELLEEVEEELKELDLKYDFRFDDFYKLVQQEMRKIQSPSNLNLTSDQFEVEDDEEDFKEDDDFDEDEEDFDEEDDDEDDEDQFSHLSDEELDSVTDYILESAKTRFDYTALLTEFPHTDESFLDDEFILPLIAAKAFGETDQEIAEKMLESFEMSGYQIEMQELLKMIEKKGKELGLEILAFKIAADSLQQGAHPTAVVHQISQLLRA
;
A
#
# COMPACT_ATOMS: atom_id res chain seq x y z
N MET A 1 -0.10 0.81 16.27
CA MET A 1 0.39 2.20 16.42
C MET A 1 0.05 2.94 15.14
N ILE A 2 -0.59 4.08 15.28
CA ILE A 2 -1.06 4.88 14.14
C ILE A 2 0.11 5.69 13.59
N ASP A 3 0.29 5.66 12.27
CA ASP A 3 1.34 6.42 11.61
C ASP A 3 0.86 7.84 11.33
N LYS A 4 1.20 8.78 12.22
CA LYS A 4 0.79 10.18 12.09
C LYS A 4 1.41 10.85 10.85
N ASN A 5 2.65 10.49 10.52
CA ASN A 5 3.37 11.06 9.38
C ASN A 5 2.71 10.66 8.06
N PHE A 6 2.23 9.42 7.96
CA PHE A 6 1.48 8.97 6.79
C PHE A 6 0.31 9.89 6.46
N TYR A 7 -0.51 10.27 7.44
CA TYR A 7 -1.67 11.14 7.22
C TYR A 7 -1.26 12.54 6.76
N LEU A 8 -0.32 13.17 7.48
CA LEU A 8 0.14 14.52 7.18
C LEU A 8 0.79 14.62 5.80
N GLU A 9 1.68 13.68 5.46
CA GLU A 9 2.37 13.67 4.17
C GLU A 9 1.40 13.46 3.01
N ASN A 10 0.45 12.53 3.14
CA ASN A 10 -0.46 12.21 2.04
C ASN A 10 -1.57 13.27 1.87
N LEU A 11 -2.04 13.90 2.94
CA LEU A 11 -2.95 15.05 2.84
C LEU A 11 -2.25 16.27 2.23
N SER A 12 -1.00 16.53 2.62
CA SER A 12 -0.19 17.59 2.00
C SER A 12 0.08 17.30 0.52
N ALA A 13 0.41 16.06 0.17
CA ALA A 13 0.60 15.64 -1.22
C ALA A 13 -0.68 15.80 -2.04
N PHE A 14 -1.84 15.48 -1.46
CA PHE A 14 -3.13 15.70 -2.12
C PHE A 14 -3.34 17.17 -2.47
N ASP A 15 -3.08 18.09 -1.55
CA ASP A 15 -3.23 19.53 -1.78
C ASP A 15 -2.32 20.03 -2.91
N ILE A 16 -1.08 19.55 -2.97
CA ILE A 16 -0.13 19.88 -4.05
C ILE A 16 -0.65 19.34 -5.39
N LEU A 17 -1.07 18.08 -5.45
CA LEU A 17 -1.54 17.45 -6.69
C LEU A 17 -2.82 18.10 -7.24
N ILE A 18 -3.72 18.54 -6.35
CA ILE A 18 -4.91 19.30 -6.75
C ILE A 18 -4.54 20.69 -7.26
N GLN A 19 -3.53 21.35 -6.70
CA GLN A 19 -3.04 22.64 -7.20
C GLN A 19 -2.36 22.52 -8.57
N ASP A 20 -1.72 21.38 -8.83
CA ASP A 20 -1.05 21.06 -10.09
C ASP A 20 -2.00 20.46 -11.16
N ASP A 21 -3.33 20.46 -10.91
CA ASP A 21 -4.38 19.90 -11.78
C ASP A 21 -4.22 18.38 -12.09
N ASP A 22 -3.42 17.63 -11.31
CA ASP A 22 -3.30 16.16 -11.41
C ASP A 22 -4.39 15.45 -10.58
N HIS A 23 -5.63 15.59 -11.06
CA HIS A 23 -6.79 14.99 -10.41
C HIS A 23 -6.74 13.46 -10.33
N LYS A 24 -5.96 12.78 -11.20
CA LYS A 24 -5.89 11.33 -11.19
C LYS A 24 -5.05 10.85 -10.01
N GLN A 25 -3.83 11.38 -9.89
CA GLN A 25 -2.94 11.04 -8.77
C GLN A 25 -3.51 11.53 -7.45
N ALA A 26 -4.08 12.75 -7.40
CA ALA A 26 -4.75 13.25 -6.20
C ALA A 26 -5.86 12.30 -5.71
N LYS A 27 -6.65 11.76 -6.64
CA LYS A 27 -7.69 10.78 -6.30
C LYS A 27 -7.09 9.48 -5.76
N GLU A 28 -6.00 8.98 -6.33
CA GLU A 28 -5.36 7.76 -5.82
C GLU A 28 -4.83 7.96 -4.40
N VAL A 29 -4.19 9.10 -4.13
CA VAL A 29 -3.69 9.46 -2.79
C VAL A 29 -4.82 9.55 -1.78
N ILE A 30 -5.91 10.28 -2.09
CA ILE A 30 -6.97 10.48 -1.10
C ILE A 30 -7.75 9.19 -0.76
N PHE A 31 -7.92 8.30 -1.74
CA PHE A 31 -8.51 6.98 -1.49
C PHE A 31 -7.57 6.08 -0.66
N ARG A 32 -6.25 6.26 -0.78
CA ARG A 32 -5.27 5.59 0.09
C ARG A 32 -5.41 6.08 1.54
N VAL A 33 -5.47 7.40 1.76
CA VAL A 33 -5.69 8.01 3.08
C VAL A 33 -6.98 7.48 3.71
N TYR A 34 -8.09 7.52 2.96
CA TYR A 34 -9.37 7.00 3.43
C TYR A 34 -9.30 5.51 3.82
N SER A 35 -8.61 4.68 3.03
CA SER A 35 -8.49 3.24 3.30
C SER A 35 -7.68 2.97 4.58
N MET A 36 -6.60 3.73 4.80
CA MET A 36 -5.82 3.62 6.04
C MET A 36 -6.62 4.10 7.26
N LEU A 37 -7.36 5.20 7.14
CA LEU A 37 -8.28 5.65 8.19
C LEU A 37 -9.27 4.54 8.59
N GLN A 38 -9.91 3.87 7.62
CA GLN A 38 -10.85 2.78 7.94
C GLN A 38 -10.15 1.60 8.64
N ARG A 39 -8.94 1.24 8.21
CA ARG A 39 -8.13 0.20 8.87
C ARG A 39 -7.83 0.57 10.32
N ASP A 40 -7.37 1.80 10.55
CA ASP A 40 -6.91 2.24 11.86
C ASP A 40 -8.09 2.45 12.83
N LYS A 41 -9.24 2.91 12.32
CA LYS A 41 -10.51 2.93 13.09
C LYS A 41 -11.03 1.55 13.47
N ILE A 42 -10.75 0.51 12.68
CA ILE A 42 -11.07 -0.89 13.03
C ILE A 42 -10.08 -1.39 14.07
N TRP A 43 -8.78 -1.11 13.88
CA TRP A 43 -7.74 -1.52 14.81
C TRP A 43 -7.95 -0.92 16.21
N LEU A 44 -8.23 0.38 16.33
CA LEU A 44 -8.55 1.02 17.60
C LEU A 44 -9.77 0.41 18.30
N ARG A 45 -10.80 0.02 17.53
CA ARG A 45 -12.06 -0.49 18.11
C ARG A 45 -12.04 -1.98 18.44
N GLU A 46 -11.33 -2.78 17.66
CA GLU A 46 -11.44 -4.24 17.71
C GLU A 46 -10.15 -4.94 18.20
N VAL A 47 -9.01 -4.25 18.19
CA VAL A 47 -7.69 -4.89 18.38
C VAL A 47 -6.84 -4.23 19.46
N ALA A 48 -6.86 -2.89 19.56
CA ALA A 48 -6.04 -2.17 20.53
C ALA A 48 -6.46 -2.45 21.98
N THR A 49 -5.47 -2.62 22.86
CA THR A 49 -5.69 -2.70 24.31
C THR A 49 -5.70 -1.30 24.94
N GLU A 50 -6.32 -1.12 26.12
CA GLU A 50 -6.41 0.20 26.80
C GLU A 50 -5.04 0.87 27.04
N GLU A 51 -3.95 0.09 27.12
CA GLU A 51 -2.58 0.60 27.28
C GLU A 51 -1.94 1.08 25.94
N GLU A 52 -2.53 0.72 24.80
CA GLU A 52 -2.05 1.05 23.44
C GLU A 52 -2.88 2.15 22.76
N ILE A 53 -3.98 2.58 23.40
CA ILE A 53 -4.82 3.67 22.92
C ILE A 53 -4.32 4.96 23.55
N PHE A 54 -3.63 5.76 22.75
CA PHE A 54 -3.26 7.12 23.14
C PHE A 54 -4.39 8.07 22.76
N GLU A 55 -4.70 9.05 23.62
CA GLU A 55 -5.71 10.07 23.35
C GLU A 55 -5.40 10.81 22.02
N GLU A 56 -4.12 11.13 21.80
CA GLU A 56 -3.64 11.76 20.57
C GLU A 56 -3.91 10.95 19.28
N ASP A 57 -3.98 9.62 19.39
CA ASP A 57 -4.23 8.74 18.24
C ASP A 57 -5.72 8.78 17.86
N ALA A 58 -6.61 8.88 18.86
CA ALA A 58 -8.05 9.04 18.63
C ALA A 58 -8.38 10.42 18.05
N GLU A 59 -7.78 11.48 18.61
CA GLU A 59 -7.94 12.86 18.13
C GLU A 59 -7.50 13.00 16.67
N LEU A 60 -6.32 12.45 16.32
CA LEU A 60 -5.82 12.51 14.94
C LEU A 60 -6.79 11.84 13.96
N LEU A 61 -7.31 10.66 14.28
CA LEU A 61 -8.23 9.98 13.37
C LEU A 61 -9.55 10.73 13.21
N GLU A 62 -10.01 11.43 14.25
CA GLU A 62 -11.20 12.29 14.17
C GLU A 62 -10.94 13.49 13.27
N GLU A 63 -9.81 14.19 13.44
CA GLU A 63 -9.42 15.32 12.58
C GLU A 63 -9.34 14.92 11.11
N VAL A 64 -8.67 13.81 10.81
CA VAL A 64 -8.55 13.28 9.45
C VAL A 64 -9.92 12.88 8.88
N GLU A 65 -10.81 12.33 9.71
CA GLU A 65 -12.17 11.99 9.27
C GLU A 65 -13.01 13.22 8.93
N GLU A 66 -12.89 14.30 9.71
CA GLU A 66 -13.54 15.57 9.42
C GLU A 66 -13.02 16.17 8.12
N GLU A 67 -11.70 16.20 7.92
CA GLU A 67 -11.08 16.70 6.69
C GLU A 67 -11.55 15.90 5.46
N LEU A 68 -11.59 14.57 5.55
CA LEU A 68 -12.07 13.73 4.46
C LEU A 68 -13.57 13.95 4.16
N LYS A 69 -14.40 14.25 5.16
CA LYS A 69 -15.81 14.62 4.94
C LYS A 69 -15.93 15.95 4.20
N GLU A 70 -15.11 16.94 4.55
CA GLU A 70 -15.07 18.22 3.83
C GLU A 70 -14.62 18.03 2.38
N LEU A 71 -13.60 17.19 2.15
CA LEU A 71 -13.12 16.86 0.82
C LEU A 71 -14.16 16.10 0.00
N ASP A 72 -14.91 15.17 0.61
CA ASP A 72 -16.00 14.46 -0.06
C ASP A 72 -17.11 15.42 -0.50
N LEU A 73 -17.48 16.37 0.35
CA LEU A 73 -18.45 17.43 0.01
C LEU A 73 -17.96 18.33 -1.13
N LYS A 74 -16.66 18.60 -1.18
CA LYS A 74 -16.05 19.51 -2.15
C LYS A 74 -15.83 18.86 -3.53
N TYR A 75 -15.44 17.60 -3.55
CA TYR A 75 -14.99 16.90 -4.76
C TYR A 75 -15.87 15.69 -5.17
N ASP A 76 -16.88 15.33 -4.37
CA ASP A 76 -17.80 14.21 -4.61
C ASP A 76 -17.06 12.87 -4.81
N PHE A 77 -16.16 12.53 -3.88
CA PHE A 77 -15.38 11.29 -3.96
C PHE A 77 -16.25 10.05 -3.70
N ARG A 78 -17.33 10.18 -2.94
CA ARG A 78 -18.28 9.15 -2.52
C ARG A 78 -17.62 8.05 -1.70
N PHE A 79 -16.84 8.44 -0.70
CA PHE A 79 -16.09 7.51 0.15
C PHE A 79 -16.98 6.42 0.79
N ASP A 80 -18.17 6.79 1.27
CA ASP A 80 -19.11 5.84 1.87
C ASP A 80 -19.58 4.75 0.90
N ASP A 81 -19.81 5.11 -0.36
CA ASP A 81 -20.24 4.17 -1.38
C ASP A 81 -19.10 3.23 -1.75
N PHE A 82 -17.88 3.75 -1.82
CA PHE A 82 -16.67 2.95 -1.99
C PHE A 82 -16.48 1.96 -0.83
N TYR A 83 -16.59 2.42 0.41
CA TYR A 83 -16.44 1.55 1.58
C TYR A 83 -17.48 0.43 1.62
N LYS A 84 -18.75 0.74 1.32
CA LYS A 84 -19.81 -0.27 1.20
C LYS A 84 -19.49 -1.31 0.13
N LEU A 85 -18.93 -0.88 -1.01
CA LEU A 85 -18.54 -1.80 -2.08
C LEU A 85 -17.40 -2.72 -1.64
N VAL A 86 -16.36 -2.17 -1.00
CA VAL A 86 -15.23 -2.95 -0.45
C VAL A 86 -15.73 -3.97 0.57
N GLN A 87 -16.61 -3.58 1.49
CA GLN A 87 -17.20 -4.47 2.48
C GLN A 87 -18.07 -5.58 1.87
N GLN A 88 -18.71 -5.31 0.72
CA GLN A 88 -19.46 -6.34 -0.02
C GLN A 88 -18.52 -7.32 -0.73
N GLU A 89 -17.45 -6.84 -1.35
CA GLU A 89 -16.45 -7.69 -2.01
C GLU A 89 -15.69 -8.55 -1.01
N MET A 90 -15.27 -7.99 0.13
CA MET A 90 -14.62 -8.74 1.22
C MET A 90 -15.54 -9.85 1.73
N ARG A 91 -16.84 -9.59 1.89
CA ARG A 91 -17.82 -10.61 2.25
C ARG A 91 -17.93 -11.72 1.21
N LYS A 92 -17.87 -11.41 -0.09
CA LYS A 92 -17.88 -12.42 -1.16
C LYS A 92 -16.64 -13.32 -1.11
N ILE A 93 -15.48 -12.73 -0.87
CA ILE A 93 -14.19 -13.45 -0.78
C ILE A 93 -14.14 -14.35 0.47
N GLN A 94 -14.75 -13.91 1.58
CA GLN A 94 -14.86 -14.70 2.82
C GLN A 94 -15.99 -15.76 2.78
N SER A 95 -16.86 -15.74 1.76
CA SER A 95 -18.01 -16.64 1.62
C SER A 95 -17.79 -18.02 0.95
N PRO A 96 -16.58 -18.58 0.70
CA PRO A 96 -16.48 -20.02 0.45
C PRO A 96 -16.65 -20.86 1.74
N SER A 97 -17.04 -20.24 2.86
CA SER A 97 -17.42 -20.94 4.09
C SER A 97 -18.77 -20.42 4.57
N ASN A 98 -19.78 -21.30 4.59
CA ASN A 98 -21.07 -21.05 5.23
C ASN A 98 -20.88 -20.41 6.61
N LEU A 99 -21.52 -19.27 6.87
CA LEU A 99 -22.39 -19.06 8.02
C LEU A 99 -23.25 -17.81 7.82
N ASN A 100 -24.55 -18.02 7.99
CA ASN A 100 -25.62 -17.07 7.86
C ASN A 100 -25.65 -16.19 9.12
N LEU A 101 -25.26 -14.92 9.02
CA LEU A 101 -25.53 -13.92 10.06
C LEU A 101 -26.27 -12.74 9.42
N THR A 102 -27.54 -12.68 9.80
CA THR A 102 -28.56 -11.72 9.41
C THR A 102 -28.19 -10.31 9.87
N SER A 103 -28.53 -9.33 9.02
CA SER A 103 -28.73 -7.93 9.40
C SER A 103 -29.47 -7.80 10.71
N ASP A 104 -28.90 -7.08 11.67
CA ASP A 104 -29.58 -5.99 12.40
C ASP A 104 -28.60 -5.29 13.37
N GLN A 105 -28.85 -3.98 13.52
CA GLN A 105 -28.41 -3.08 14.61
C GLN A 105 -26.93 -2.72 14.73
N PHE A 106 -26.60 -1.53 14.23
CA PHE A 106 -25.76 -0.57 14.95
C PHE A 106 -26.63 0.66 15.21
N GLU A 107 -27.29 0.68 16.36
CA GLU A 107 -27.75 1.93 16.99
C GLU A 107 -26.54 2.54 17.70
N VAL A 108 -26.29 3.81 17.40
CA VAL A 108 -25.28 4.65 18.05
C VAL A 108 -25.87 5.05 19.40
N GLU A 109 -25.32 4.54 20.50
CA GLU A 109 -25.53 5.13 21.82
C GLU A 109 -24.24 5.81 22.25
N ASP A 110 -24.39 7.13 22.30
CA ASP A 110 -23.54 8.19 22.80
C ASP A 110 -23.65 8.13 24.33
N ASP A 111 -22.62 7.63 25.01
CA ASP A 111 -22.54 7.65 26.48
C ASP A 111 -21.32 8.46 26.89
N GLU A 112 -21.59 9.73 27.19
CA GLU A 112 -20.75 10.64 27.96
C GLU A 112 -20.47 10.03 29.35
N GLU A 113 -19.26 9.58 29.64
CA GLU A 113 -18.83 9.28 31.02
C GLU A 113 -17.84 10.31 31.56
N ASP A 114 -18.42 11.17 32.41
CA ASP A 114 -17.87 12.02 33.47
C ASP A 114 -16.77 11.31 34.29
N PHE A 115 -15.50 11.68 34.10
CA PHE A 115 -14.41 11.33 35.02
C PHE A 115 -13.86 12.55 35.75
N LYS A 116 -13.91 12.46 37.07
CA LYS A 116 -13.51 13.48 38.05
C LYS A 116 -12.00 13.56 38.14
N GLU A 117 -11.50 14.79 38.05
CA GLU A 117 -10.19 15.22 38.52
C GLU A 117 -9.99 14.83 40.00
N ASP A 118 -8.85 14.21 40.29
CA ASP A 118 -8.05 14.38 41.50
C ASP A 118 -6.79 13.50 41.34
N ASP A 119 -5.65 14.11 40.97
CA ASP A 119 -4.36 13.73 41.55
C ASP A 119 -3.34 14.85 41.39
N ASP A 120 -2.99 15.45 42.53
CA ASP A 120 -1.84 16.32 42.74
C ASP A 120 -0.54 15.53 42.47
N PHE A 121 0.32 15.99 41.56
CA PHE A 121 1.74 15.65 41.64
C PHE A 121 2.63 16.78 41.13
N ASP A 122 3.63 17.10 41.96
CA ASP A 122 4.43 18.31 41.97
C ASP A 122 5.30 18.52 40.72
N GLU A 123 5.32 19.78 40.28
CA GLU A 123 6.35 20.42 39.45
C GLU A 123 7.68 20.42 40.22
N ASP A 124 8.72 19.79 39.68
CA ASP A 124 10.10 20.22 39.94
C ASP A 124 11.00 19.85 38.74
N GLU A 125 11.61 20.90 38.19
CA GLU A 125 12.57 20.91 37.10
C GLU A 125 13.88 20.19 37.47
N GLU A 126 14.37 19.30 36.60
CA GLU A 126 15.81 19.03 36.50
C GLU A 126 16.26 19.03 35.03
N ASP A 127 16.97 20.10 34.67
CA ASP A 127 17.94 20.20 33.58
C ASP A 127 18.91 19.01 33.64
N PHE A 128 19.04 18.23 32.56
CA PHE A 128 20.26 17.46 32.29
C PHE A 128 20.56 17.40 30.79
N ASP A 129 21.53 18.23 30.43
CA ASP A 129 22.54 18.18 29.36
C ASP A 129 22.32 17.27 28.13
N GLU A 130 22.42 17.95 26.98
CA GLU A 130 22.84 17.44 25.67
C GLU A 130 24.03 16.48 25.79
N GLU A 131 23.83 15.21 25.43
CA GLU A 131 24.90 14.38 24.86
C GLU A 131 24.47 13.97 23.45
N ASP A 132 25.16 14.55 22.47
CA ASP A 132 25.34 13.99 21.12
C ASP A 132 25.66 12.50 21.24
N ASP A 133 24.81 11.63 20.68
CA ASP A 133 25.24 10.30 20.26
C ASP A 133 24.59 9.99 18.90
N ASP A 134 25.38 10.34 17.88
CA ASP A 134 25.48 9.81 16.54
C ASP A 134 24.23 9.16 15.90
N GLU A 135 23.83 9.77 14.78
CA GLU A 135 23.03 9.23 13.69
C GLU A 135 23.52 7.83 13.26
N ASP A 136 23.08 6.77 13.93
CA ASP A 136 23.03 5.44 13.33
C ASP A 136 21.64 5.28 12.72
N ASP A 137 21.53 5.64 11.43
CA ASP A 137 20.58 5.03 10.50
C ASP A 137 20.90 3.53 10.45
N GLU A 138 20.54 2.78 11.51
CA GLU A 138 20.54 1.33 11.50
C GLU A 138 19.50 0.91 10.47
N ASP A 139 19.98 0.67 9.25
CA ASP A 139 19.22 0.08 8.16
C ASP A 139 18.43 -1.10 8.75
N GLN A 140 17.10 -0.94 8.84
CA GLN A 140 16.21 -1.81 9.63
C GLN A 140 16.25 -3.27 9.14
N PHE A 141 16.92 -3.51 8.02
CA PHE A 141 17.12 -4.79 7.35
C PHE A 141 18.56 -5.32 7.42
N SER A 142 19.49 -4.66 8.14
CA SER A 142 20.91 -5.06 8.25
C SER A 142 21.14 -6.47 8.81
N HIS A 143 20.12 -7.06 9.45
CA HIS A 143 20.13 -8.41 9.98
C HIS A 143 19.58 -9.47 9.01
N LEU A 144 18.96 -9.05 7.90
CA LEU A 144 18.40 -9.93 6.87
C LEU A 144 19.42 -10.15 5.77
N SER A 145 19.48 -11.37 5.26
CA SER A 145 20.28 -11.65 4.08
C SER A 145 19.63 -11.05 2.83
N ASP A 146 20.43 -10.61 1.84
CA ASP A 146 19.93 -10.18 0.54
C ASP A 146 18.97 -11.23 -0.08
N GLU A 147 19.27 -12.53 0.15
CA GLU A 147 18.46 -13.68 -0.28
C GLU A 147 17.06 -13.72 0.40
N GLU A 148 16.92 -13.19 1.62
CA GLU A 148 15.62 -13.06 2.29
C GLU A 148 14.81 -11.87 1.77
N LEU A 149 15.46 -10.78 1.38
CA LEU A 149 14.80 -9.64 0.75
C LEU A 149 14.31 -9.98 -0.66
N ASP A 150 15.13 -10.71 -1.43
CA ASP A 150 14.79 -11.20 -2.77
C ASP A 150 13.65 -12.24 -2.76
N SER A 151 13.42 -12.91 -1.63
CA SER A 151 12.37 -13.93 -1.52
C SER A 151 10.95 -13.41 -1.84
N VAL A 152 10.72 -12.12 -1.62
CA VAL A 152 9.44 -11.45 -1.88
C VAL A 152 9.26 -11.23 -3.39
N THR A 153 10.28 -10.66 -4.04
CA THR A 153 10.26 -10.39 -5.49
C THR A 153 10.25 -11.68 -6.29
N ASP A 154 11.02 -12.70 -5.86
CA ASP A 154 11.02 -14.04 -6.44
C ASP A 154 9.63 -14.69 -6.39
N TYR A 155 8.96 -14.61 -5.25
CA TYR A 155 7.62 -15.19 -5.12
C TYR A 155 6.60 -14.53 -6.06
N ILE A 156 6.66 -13.20 -6.19
CA ILE A 156 5.78 -12.44 -7.08
C ILE A 156 6.08 -12.79 -8.54
N LEU A 157 7.35 -12.87 -8.91
CA LEU A 157 7.79 -13.19 -10.25
C LEU A 157 7.36 -14.62 -10.65
N GLU A 158 7.56 -15.60 -9.77
CA GLU A 158 7.11 -16.97 -10.01
C GLU A 158 5.59 -17.06 -10.14
N SER A 159 4.83 -16.27 -9.36
CA SER A 159 3.38 -16.14 -9.58
C SER A 159 3.06 -15.54 -10.94
N ALA A 160 3.73 -14.45 -11.33
CA ALA A 160 3.51 -13.74 -12.59
C ALA A 160 3.69 -14.67 -13.80
N LYS A 161 4.72 -15.51 -13.79
CA LYS A 161 4.99 -16.51 -14.85
C LYS A 161 3.84 -17.47 -15.08
N THR A 162 2.98 -17.70 -14.08
CA THR A 162 1.80 -18.59 -14.21
C THR A 162 0.57 -17.92 -14.81
N ARG A 163 0.52 -16.58 -14.89
CA ARG A 163 -0.66 -15.83 -15.33
C ARG A 163 -0.80 -15.72 -16.84
N PHE A 164 0.26 -16.03 -17.59
CA PHE A 164 0.28 -15.99 -19.04
C PHE A 164 1.15 -17.11 -19.60
N ASP A 165 1.13 -17.29 -20.93
CA ASP A 165 2.02 -18.24 -21.60
C ASP A 165 3.45 -17.69 -21.63
N TYR A 166 4.19 -17.92 -20.53
CA TYR A 166 5.56 -17.45 -20.37
C TYR A 166 6.51 -18.07 -21.40
N THR A 167 6.26 -19.32 -21.79
CA THR A 167 7.05 -19.97 -22.86
C THR A 167 6.82 -19.29 -24.20
N ALA A 168 5.57 -18.91 -24.54
CA ALA A 168 5.31 -18.14 -25.73
C ALA A 168 5.98 -16.76 -25.67
N LEU A 169 5.95 -16.08 -24.52
CA LEU A 169 6.66 -14.81 -24.34
C LEU A 169 8.16 -14.96 -24.60
N LEU A 170 8.82 -15.99 -24.04
CA LEU A 170 10.23 -16.28 -24.32
C LEU A 170 10.52 -16.43 -25.82
N THR A 171 9.58 -16.99 -26.59
CA THR A 171 9.76 -17.10 -28.05
C THR A 171 9.65 -15.78 -28.81
N GLU A 172 9.00 -14.77 -28.23
CA GLU A 172 8.97 -13.40 -28.76
C GLU A 172 10.34 -12.71 -28.58
N PHE A 173 11.17 -13.20 -27.65
CA PHE A 173 12.50 -12.68 -27.34
C PHE A 173 13.61 -13.73 -27.57
N PRO A 174 13.88 -14.14 -28.82
CA PRO A 174 14.76 -15.28 -29.13
C PRO A 174 16.25 -15.05 -28.83
N HIS A 175 16.64 -13.83 -28.45
CA HIS A 175 18.03 -13.43 -28.18
C HIS A 175 18.28 -13.11 -26.71
N THR A 176 17.28 -13.26 -25.85
CA THR A 176 17.38 -13.01 -24.42
C THR A 176 17.22 -14.31 -23.65
N ASP A 177 17.65 -14.33 -22.40
CA ASP A 177 17.39 -15.43 -21.48
C ASP A 177 16.21 -15.12 -20.57
N GLU A 178 15.87 -16.10 -19.72
CA GLU A 178 14.80 -16.00 -18.74
C GLU A 178 15.04 -14.85 -17.77
N SER A 179 16.28 -14.72 -17.27
CA SER A 179 16.69 -13.64 -16.37
C SER A 179 16.45 -12.26 -16.96
N PHE A 180 16.76 -12.05 -18.24
CA PHE A 180 16.49 -10.77 -18.87
C PHE A 180 14.98 -10.43 -18.86
N LEU A 181 14.11 -11.38 -19.22
CA LEU A 181 12.67 -11.11 -19.20
C LEU A 181 12.15 -10.89 -17.79
N ASP A 182 12.70 -11.59 -16.82
CA ASP A 182 12.31 -11.46 -15.43
C ASP A 182 12.72 -10.08 -14.87
N ASP A 183 14.01 -9.74 -15.00
CA ASP A 183 14.64 -8.61 -14.33
C ASP A 183 14.50 -7.30 -15.10
N GLU A 184 14.44 -7.34 -16.44
CA GLU A 184 14.38 -6.14 -17.29
C GLU A 184 12.98 -5.88 -17.85
N PHE A 185 12.04 -6.81 -17.69
CA PHE A 185 10.68 -6.64 -18.20
C PHE A 185 9.57 -6.92 -17.18
N ILE A 186 9.41 -8.16 -16.70
CA ILE A 186 8.25 -8.54 -15.88
C ILE A 186 8.28 -7.86 -14.52
N LEU A 187 9.38 -7.97 -13.78
CA LEU A 187 9.50 -7.36 -12.46
C LEU A 187 9.44 -5.82 -12.52
N PRO A 188 10.19 -5.13 -13.42
CA PRO A 188 10.07 -3.68 -13.56
C PRO A 188 8.67 -3.21 -13.96
N LEU A 189 7.96 -3.97 -14.81
CA LEU A 189 6.57 -3.67 -15.17
C LEU A 189 5.66 -3.73 -13.93
N ILE A 190 5.78 -4.79 -13.14
CA ILE A 190 4.97 -4.98 -11.93
C ILE A 190 5.25 -3.84 -10.94
N ALA A 191 6.52 -3.56 -10.67
CA ALA A 191 6.95 -2.53 -9.73
C ALA A 191 6.47 -1.13 -10.16
N ALA A 192 6.78 -0.72 -11.40
CA ALA A 192 6.41 0.60 -11.89
C ALA A 192 4.88 0.80 -11.92
N LYS A 193 4.12 -0.24 -12.29
CA LYS A 193 2.65 -0.20 -12.21
C LYS A 193 2.13 -0.10 -10.79
N ALA A 194 2.76 -0.78 -9.83
CA ALA A 194 2.36 -0.73 -8.42
C ALA A 194 2.50 0.69 -7.84
N PHE A 195 3.49 1.44 -8.31
CA PHE A 195 3.74 2.84 -7.95
C PHE A 195 3.03 3.87 -8.84
N GLY A 196 2.11 3.43 -9.71
CA GLY A 196 1.23 4.32 -10.46
C GLY A 196 1.83 4.92 -11.73
N GLU A 197 3.00 4.43 -12.19
CA GLU A 197 3.61 4.90 -13.43
C GLU A 197 2.71 4.62 -14.65
N THR A 198 2.69 5.59 -15.57
CA THR A 198 1.94 5.49 -16.81
C THR A 198 2.59 4.47 -17.76
N ASP A 199 1.80 3.88 -18.68
CA ASP A 199 2.34 2.96 -19.69
C ASP A 199 3.48 3.60 -20.49
N GLN A 200 3.43 4.93 -20.69
CA GLN A 200 4.43 5.67 -21.45
C GLN A 200 5.75 5.81 -20.69
N GLU A 201 5.72 6.18 -19.40
CA GLU A 201 6.93 6.29 -18.58
C GLU A 201 7.64 4.93 -18.47
N ILE A 202 6.87 3.86 -18.27
CA ILE A 202 7.40 2.50 -18.20
C ILE A 202 8.05 2.12 -19.53
N ALA A 203 7.38 2.39 -20.66
CA ALA A 203 7.91 2.09 -21.97
C ALA A 203 9.19 2.86 -22.28
N GLU A 204 9.28 4.13 -21.89
CA GLU A 204 10.48 4.95 -22.08
C GLU A 204 11.69 4.40 -21.31
N LYS A 205 11.49 4.00 -20.04
CA LYS A 205 12.55 3.37 -19.22
C LYS A 205 12.97 2.01 -19.78
N MET A 206 12.01 1.15 -20.11
CA MET A 206 12.29 -0.19 -20.63
C MET A 206 12.93 -0.17 -22.02
N LEU A 207 12.60 0.81 -22.86
CA LEU A 207 13.20 0.94 -24.19
C LEU A 207 14.71 1.12 -24.08
N GLU A 208 15.19 1.92 -23.13
CA GLU A 208 16.62 2.11 -22.88
C GLU A 208 17.29 0.79 -22.46
N SER A 209 16.71 0.06 -21.50
CA SER A 209 17.20 -1.28 -21.08
C SER A 209 17.25 -2.27 -22.24
N PHE A 210 16.22 -2.28 -23.08
CA PHE A 210 16.13 -3.19 -24.22
C PHE A 210 17.18 -2.84 -25.28
N GLU A 211 17.35 -1.55 -25.60
CA GLU A 211 18.37 -1.08 -26.53
C GLU A 211 19.80 -1.39 -26.05
N MET A 212 20.09 -1.17 -24.77
CA MET A 212 21.39 -1.50 -24.16
C MET A 212 21.68 -3.00 -24.21
N SER A 213 20.65 -3.83 -24.11
CA SER A 213 20.74 -5.29 -24.19
C SER A 213 20.74 -5.80 -25.64
N GLY A 214 20.76 -4.91 -26.63
CA GLY A 214 20.83 -5.23 -28.05
C GLY A 214 19.49 -5.71 -28.63
N TYR A 215 18.39 -5.51 -27.93
CA TYR A 215 17.05 -5.81 -28.40
C TYR A 215 16.39 -4.56 -28.98
N GLN A 216 15.98 -4.64 -30.25
CA GLN A 216 15.30 -3.54 -30.92
C GLN A 216 13.80 -3.81 -30.93
N ILE A 217 13.06 -3.02 -30.16
CA ILE A 217 11.59 -2.99 -30.17
C ILE A 217 11.11 -1.60 -30.54
N GLU A 218 10.01 -1.50 -31.29
CA GLU A 218 9.38 -0.20 -31.50
C GLU A 218 8.60 0.22 -30.26
N MET A 219 8.70 1.51 -29.87
CA MET A 219 7.96 2.07 -28.73
C MET A 219 6.46 1.71 -28.73
N GLN A 220 5.83 1.73 -29.90
CA GLN A 220 4.40 1.41 -30.04
C GLN A 220 4.08 -0.07 -29.81
N GLU A 221 5.04 -0.96 -30.05
CA GLU A 221 4.92 -2.39 -29.76
C GLU A 221 5.11 -2.65 -28.27
N LEU A 222 6.12 -2.02 -27.67
CA LEU A 222 6.38 -2.08 -26.24
C LEU A 222 5.18 -1.56 -25.42
N LEU A 223 4.60 -0.42 -25.80
CA LEU A 223 3.39 0.12 -25.17
C LEU A 223 2.22 -0.87 -25.18
N LYS A 224 1.97 -1.54 -26.30
CA LYS A 224 0.90 -2.56 -26.39
C LYS A 224 1.20 -3.77 -25.52
N MET A 225 2.47 -4.15 -25.43
CA MET A 225 2.90 -5.27 -24.60
C MET A 225 2.70 -4.94 -23.12
N ILE A 226 3.14 -3.75 -22.68
CA ILE A 226 2.94 -3.22 -21.32
C ILE A 226 1.44 -3.14 -20.98
N GLU A 227 0.60 -2.58 -21.86
CA GLU A 227 -0.83 -2.47 -21.60
C GLU A 227 -1.49 -3.85 -21.45
N LYS A 228 -1.11 -4.80 -22.32
CA LYS A 228 -1.61 -6.18 -22.25
C LYS A 228 -1.15 -6.88 -20.97
N LYS A 229 0.15 -6.83 -20.68
CA LYS A 229 0.75 -7.52 -19.53
C LYS A 229 0.33 -6.91 -18.21
N GLY A 230 0.19 -5.59 -18.12
CA GLY A 230 -0.33 -4.90 -16.94
C GLY A 230 -1.77 -5.34 -16.58
N LYS A 231 -2.59 -5.69 -17.57
CA LYS A 231 -3.93 -6.27 -17.33
C LYS A 231 -3.87 -7.73 -16.88
N GLU A 232 -2.96 -8.52 -17.44
CA GLU A 232 -2.75 -9.93 -17.07
C GLU A 232 -2.17 -10.07 -15.66
N LEU A 233 -1.37 -9.10 -15.20
CA LEU A 233 -0.61 -9.11 -13.94
C LEU A 233 -1.23 -8.26 -12.82
N GLY A 234 -2.53 -7.98 -12.89
CA GLY A 234 -3.19 -7.08 -11.94
C GLY A 234 -3.08 -7.54 -10.47
N LEU A 235 -3.09 -8.86 -10.22
CA LEU A 235 -2.93 -9.41 -8.87
C LEU A 235 -1.50 -9.28 -8.36
N GLU A 236 -0.51 -9.51 -9.23
CA GLU A 236 0.90 -9.37 -8.91
C GLU A 236 1.29 -7.91 -8.66
N ILE A 237 0.74 -6.97 -9.43
CA ILE A 237 0.89 -5.53 -9.19
C ILE A 237 0.36 -5.14 -7.80
N LEU A 238 -0.83 -5.65 -7.42
CA LEU A 238 -1.39 -5.41 -6.11
C LEU A 238 -0.55 -6.06 -4.99
N ALA A 239 -0.12 -7.31 -5.20
CA ALA A 239 0.73 -8.03 -4.26
C ALA A 239 2.07 -7.30 -4.03
N PHE A 240 2.68 -6.79 -5.10
CA PHE A 240 3.91 -6.01 -5.02
C PHE A 240 3.72 -4.73 -4.20
N LYS A 241 2.61 -4.01 -4.42
CA LYS A 241 2.28 -2.82 -3.64
C LYS A 241 2.14 -3.13 -2.14
N ILE A 242 1.41 -4.20 -1.80
CA ILE A 242 1.24 -4.64 -0.41
C ILE A 242 2.58 -5.05 0.19
N ALA A 243 3.41 -5.76 -0.58
CA ALA A 243 4.71 -6.19 -0.13
C ALA A 243 5.65 -5.03 0.15
N ALA A 244 5.73 -4.06 -0.79
CA ALA A 244 6.53 -2.86 -0.63
C ALA A 244 6.09 -2.04 0.60
N ASP A 245 4.79 -1.80 0.77
CA ASP A 245 4.26 -1.08 1.92
C ASP A 245 4.55 -1.82 3.25
N SER A 246 4.45 -3.15 3.25
CA SER A 246 4.70 -3.96 4.45
C SER A 246 6.19 -3.99 4.82
N LEU A 247 7.07 -4.13 3.82
CA LEU A 247 8.51 -4.06 4.02
C LEU A 247 8.90 -2.68 4.54
N GLN A 248 8.38 -1.59 3.97
CA GLN A 248 8.63 -0.23 4.46
C GLN A 248 8.19 -0.02 5.92
N GLN A 249 7.17 -0.75 6.37
CA GLN A 249 6.71 -0.75 7.77
C GLN A 249 7.52 -1.68 8.68
N GLY A 250 8.63 -2.24 8.20
CA GLY A 250 9.51 -3.12 8.97
C GLY A 250 9.02 -4.56 9.09
N ALA A 251 8.06 -5.00 8.27
CA ALA A 251 7.61 -6.39 8.28
C ALA A 251 8.70 -7.34 7.77
N HIS A 252 8.88 -8.47 8.45
CA HIS A 252 9.84 -9.49 8.03
C HIS A 252 9.46 -10.09 6.65
N PRO A 253 10.41 -10.28 5.70
CA PRO A 253 10.12 -10.78 4.35
C PRO A 253 9.30 -12.06 4.31
N THR A 254 9.59 -13.04 5.18
CA THR A 254 8.80 -14.28 5.29
C THR A 254 7.32 -14.04 5.64
N ALA A 255 7.02 -13.06 6.49
CA ALA A 255 5.64 -12.70 6.84
C ALA A 255 4.94 -12.04 5.64
N VAL A 256 5.67 -11.18 4.92
CA VAL A 256 5.20 -10.55 3.69
C VAL A 256 4.88 -11.61 2.62
N VAL A 257 5.79 -12.55 2.38
CA VAL A 257 5.56 -13.70 1.47
C VAL A 257 4.31 -14.48 1.88
N HIS A 258 4.14 -14.74 3.19
CA HIS A 258 2.94 -15.43 3.66
C HIS A 258 1.66 -14.65 3.32
N GLN A 259 1.63 -13.35 3.57
CA GLN A 259 0.50 -12.49 3.27
C GLN A 259 0.17 -12.46 1.78
N ILE A 260 1.15 -12.17 0.93
CA ILE A 260 0.92 -12.10 -0.52
C ILE A 260 0.61 -13.47 -1.13
N SER A 261 1.06 -14.57 -0.53
CA SER A 261 0.72 -15.93 -0.99
C SER A 261 -0.78 -16.22 -0.88
N GLN A 262 -1.48 -15.64 0.10
CA GLN A 262 -2.93 -15.80 0.25
C GLN A 262 -3.68 -15.06 -0.86
N LEU A 263 -3.19 -13.88 -1.25
CA LEU A 263 -3.73 -13.09 -2.35
C LEU A 263 -3.50 -13.77 -3.71
N LEU A 264 -2.27 -14.25 -3.96
CA LEU A 264 -1.86 -14.81 -5.25
C LEU A 264 -2.36 -16.26 -5.48
N ARG A 265 -2.96 -16.91 -4.48
CA ARG A 265 -3.63 -18.22 -4.63
C ARG A 265 -5.05 -18.13 -5.22
N ALA A 266 -5.62 -16.94 -5.34
CA ALA A 266 -6.92 -16.70 -5.98
C ALA A 266 -6.83 -16.77 -7.52
#